data_AF-A0A380FXN9-F1
#
_entry.id   AF-A0A380FXN9-F1
#
_cell.length_a   1.000
_cell.length_b   1.000
_cell.length_c   1.000
_cell.angle_alpha   90.00
_cell.angle_beta   90.00
_cell.angle_gamma   90.00
#
_symmetry.space_group_name_H-M   'P 1'
#
loop_
_entity.id
_entity.type
_entity.pdbx_description
1 polymer ?
#
loop_
_entity_poly.entity_id
_entity_poly.type
_entity_poly.pdbx_seq_one_letter_code
_entity_poly.pdbx_strand_id
1 'polypeptide(L)'
;MLYDIITEQLAKYNETPSSIVSYYEQIEFGLAQGNEQHLLECYFQRIFHYLNHLDNTRHLLQQIATTPHELTEWYVLHSYVLRND
;
A
#
# COMPACT_ATOMS: atom_id res chain seq x y z
N MET A 1 4.89 5.45 11.57
CA MET A 1 6.29 4.99 11.35
C MET A 1 6.46 4.22 10.04
N LEU A 2 5.75 3.11 9.78
CA LEU A 2 5.75 2.47 8.43
C LEU A 2 4.68 3.05 7.50
N TYR A 3 3.48 3.28 8.04
CA TYR A 3 2.37 3.90 7.31
C TYR A 3 2.76 5.24 6.65
N ASP A 4 3.46 6.09 7.40
CA ASP A 4 3.91 7.40 6.89
C ASP A 4 4.92 7.25 5.75
N ILE A 5 5.89 6.33 5.89
CA ILE A 5 6.88 6.06 4.84
C ILE A 5 6.19 5.54 3.58
N ILE A 6 5.23 4.62 3.71
CA ILE A 6 4.46 4.10 2.58
C ILE A 6 3.68 5.24 1.91
N THR A 7 3.03 6.09 2.72
CA THR A 7 2.28 7.26 2.24
C THR A 7 3.18 8.25 1.50
N GLU A 8 4.39 8.51 2.00
CA GLU A 8 5.38 9.35 1.33
C GLU A 8 5.87 8.73 0.02
N GLN A 9 6.05 7.40 -0.06
CA GLN A 9 6.40 6.75 -1.32
C GLN A 9 5.26 6.82 -2.33
N LEU A 10 4.01 6.65 -1.88
CA LEU A 10 2.80 6.76 -2.71
C LEU A 10 2.61 8.18 -3.25
N ALA A 11 2.90 9.20 -2.44
CA ALA A 11 2.81 10.59 -2.85
C ALA A 11 3.72 10.92 -4.06
N LYS A 12 4.84 10.20 -4.25
CA LYS A 12 5.71 10.34 -5.44
C LYS A 12 5.02 9.93 -6.74
N TYR A 13 3.97 9.13 -6.65
CA TYR A 13 3.12 8.70 -7.76
C TYR A 13 1.82 9.52 -7.84
N ASN A 14 1.70 10.61 -7.08
CA ASN A 14 0.47 11.38 -6.88
C ASN A 14 -0.68 10.57 -6.26
N GLU A 15 -0.35 9.51 -5.52
CA GLU A 15 -1.32 8.69 -4.82
C GLU A 15 -1.52 9.14 -3.38
N THR A 16 -2.73 8.93 -2.88
CA THR A 16 -3.14 9.23 -1.50
C THR A 16 -3.71 7.97 -0.85
N PRO A 17 -3.79 7.90 0.48
CA PRO A 17 -4.48 6.80 1.15
C PRO A 17 -5.90 6.56 0.60
N SER A 18 -6.61 7.65 0.29
CA SER A 18 -7.98 7.59 -0.24
C SER A 18 -8.05 6.98 -1.65
N SER A 19 -7.08 7.29 -2.53
CA SER A 19 -7.05 6.71 -3.88
C SER A 19 -6.68 5.23 -3.83
N ILE A 20 -5.74 4.84 -2.97
CA ILE A 20 -5.37 3.43 -2.78
C ILE A 20 -6.54 2.61 -2.25
N VAL A 21 -7.26 3.10 -1.24
CA VAL A 21 -8.48 2.46 -0.74
C VAL A 21 -9.51 2.32 -1.86
N SER A 22 -9.73 3.38 -2.65
CA SER A 22 -10.67 3.33 -3.78
C SER A 22 -10.27 2.29 -4.84
N TYR A 23 -8.98 2.19 -5.19
CA TYR A 23 -8.51 1.18 -6.14
C TYR A 23 -8.72 -0.22 -5.59
N TYR A 24 -8.36 -0.44 -4.32
CA TYR A 24 -8.51 -1.73 -3.66
C TYR A 24 -9.98 -2.18 -3.65
N GLU A 25 -10.91 -1.31 -3.22
CA GLU A 25 -12.35 -1.60 -3.23
C GLU A 25 -12.86 -1.90 -4.64
N GLN A 26 -12.47 -1.11 -5.64
CA GLN A 26 -12.86 -1.35 -7.03
C GLN A 26 -12.39 -2.72 -7.53
N ILE A 27 -11.19 -3.16 -7.16
CA ILE A 27 -10.67 -4.48 -7.52
C ILE A 27 -11.45 -5.58 -6.80
N GLU A 28 -11.61 -5.49 -5.48
CA GLU A 28 -12.30 -6.49 -4.65
C GLU A 28 -13.76 -6.69 -5.05
N PHE A 29 -14.45 -5.61 -5.43
CA PHE A 29 -15.85 -5.67 -5.88
C PHE A 29 -16.00 -5.96 -7.38
N GLY A 30 -14.91 -6.19 -8.12
CA GLY A 30 -14.94 -6.46 -9.56
C GLY A 30 -15.42 -5.27 -10.40
N LEU A 31 -15.23 -4.05 -9.89
CA LEU A 31 -15.63 -2.77 -10.51
C LEU A 31 -14.47 -2.04 -11.19
N ALA A 32 -13.24 -2.56 -11.12
CA ALA A 32 -12.08 -1.99 -11.81
C ALA A 32 -12.32 -1.95 -13.33
N GLN A 33 -12.14 -0.78 -13.95
CA GLN A 33 -12.47 -0.54 -15.37
C GLN A 33 -11.24 -0.36 -16.26
N GLY A 34 -10.05 -0.31 -15.67
CA GLY A 34 -8.80 -0.08 -16.39
C GLY A 34 -7.64 -0.84 -15.77
N ASN A 35 -6.58 -0.11 -15.47
CA ASN A 35 -5.31 -0.67 -15.03
C ASN A 35 -5.12 -0.57 -13.51
N GLU A 36 -6.19 -0.37 -12.73
CA GLU A 36 -6.12 -0.15 -11.28
C GLU A 36 -5.40 -1.30 -10.58
N GLN A 37 -5.71 -2.55 -10.95
CA GLN A 37 -5.03 -3.73 -10.41
C GLN A 37 -3.53 -3.70 -10.69
N HIS A 38 -3.15 -3.47 -11.94
CA HIS A 38 -1.75 -3.46 -12.34
C HIS A 38 -0.97 -2.30 -11.69
N LEU A 39 -1.59 -1.12 -11.56
CA LEU A 39 -1.00 0.03 -10.89
C LEU A 39 -0.78 -0.25 -9.41
N LEU A 40 -1.80 -0.78 -8.73
CA LEU A 40 -1.73 -1.12 -7.31
C LEU A 40 -0.64 -2.16 -7.03
N GLU A 41 -0.59 -3.23 -7.83
CA GLU A 41 0.48 -4.23 -7.77
C GLU A 41 1.86 -3.60 -7.99
N CYS A 42 2.01 -2.75 -9.01
CA CYS A 42 3.28 -2.07 -9.30
C CYS A 42 3.75 -1.18 -8.16
N TYR A 43 2.85 -0.39 -7.57
CA TYR A 43 3.18 0.51 -6.46
C TYR A 43 3.66 -0.29 -5.26
N PHE A 44 2.88 -1.29 -4.83
CA PHE A 44 3.21 -2.04 -3.63
C PHE A 44 4.38 -2.99 -3.80
N GLN A 45 4.63 -3.53 -5.01
CA GLN A 45 5.88 -4.23 -5.30
C GLN A 45 7.10 -3.33 -5.11
N ARG A 46 7.08 -2.13 -5.70
CA ARG A 46 8.20 -1.18 -5.58
C ARG A 46 8.42 -0.75 -4.13
N ILE A 47 7.34 -0.44 -3.42
CA ILE A 47 7.40 -0.01 -2.03
C ILE A 47 7.90 -1.15 -1.14
N PHE A 48 7.40 -2.37 -1.33
CA PHE A 48 7.84 -3.55 -0.58
C PHE A 48 9.35 -3.77 -0.76
N HIS A 49 9.84 -3.73 -2.00
CA HIS A 49 11.28 -3.85 -2.27
C HIS A 49 12.08 -2.72 -1.61
N TYR A 50 11.62 -1.47 -1.73
CA TYR A 50 12.26 -0.33 -1.08
C TYR A 50 12.37 -0.51 0.44
N LEU A 51 11.27 -0.88 1.11
CA LEU A 51 11.25 -1.10 2.55
C LEU A 51 12.10 -2.29 2.99
N ASN A 52 12.19 -3.33 2.18
CA ASN A 52 13.00 -4.52 2.46
C ASN A 52 14.52 -4.25 2.32
N HIS A 53 14.90 -3.25 1.52
CA HIS A 53 16.31 -2.84 1.34
C HIS A 53 16.80 -1.81 2.36
N LEU A 54 15.90 -1.22 3.14
CA LEU A 54 16.26 -0.30 4.22
C LEU A 54 16.33 -1.05 5.55
N ASP A 55 17.52 -1.15 6.15
CA ASP A 55 17.75 -1.90 7.39
C ASP A 55 16.78 -1.53 8.51
N ASN A 56 16.48 -0.24 8.65
CA ASN A 56 15.61 0.28 9.72
C ASN A 56 14.12 -0.05 9.52
N THR A 57 13.68 -0.35 8.29
CA THR A 57 12.27 -0.71 8.01
C THR A 57 12.09 -2.20 7.72
N ARG A 58 13.16 -2.93 7.39
CA ARG A 58 13.10 -4.35 7.05
C ARG A 58 12.50 -5.20 8.17
N HIS A 59 12.95 -5.01 9.41
CA HIS A 59 12.44 -5.77 10.55
C HIS A 59 10.95 -5.48 10.81
N LEU A 60 10.54 -4.23 10.67
CA LEU A 60 9.14 -3.83 10.85
C LEU A 60 8.28 -4.36 9.69
N LEU A 61 8.77 -4.32 8.45
CA LEU A 61 8.09 -4.88 7.28
C LEU A 61 7.80 -6.37 7.51
N GLN A 62 8.79 -7.14 7.94
CA GLN A 62 8.66 -8.58 8.20
C GLN A 62 7.64 -8.93 9.30
N GLN A 63 7.26 -7.98 10.16
CA GLN A 63 6.20 -8.18 11.16
C GLN A 63 4.79 -8.04 10.58
N ILE A 64 4.64 -7.32 9.47
CA ILE A 64 3.34 -6.96 8.91
C ILE A 64 3.08 -7.57 7.53
N ALA A 65 4.12 -7.87 6.77
CA ALA A 65 4.03 -8.38 5.40
C ALA A 65 5.29 -9.13 4.98
N THR A 66 5.10 -10.30 4.38
CA THR A 66 6.11 -11.10 3.68
C THR A 66 5.99 -10.98 2.15
N THR A 67 4.86 -10.46 1.66
CA THR A 67 4.61 -10.21 0.25
C THR A 67 4.12 -8.77 0.00
N PRO A 68 4.26 -8.24 -1.23
CA PRO A 68 3.68 -6.95 -1.59
C PRO A 68 2.16 -6.89 -1.41
N HIS A 69 1.46 -8.01 -1.62
CA HIS A 69 0.02 -8.07 -1.47
C HIS A 69 -0.42 -7.90 -0.01
N GLU A 70 0.22 -8.62 0.92
CA GLU A 70 -0.01 -8.44 2.36
C GLU A 70 0.28 -6.99 2.81
N LEU A 71 1.28 -6.34 2.21
CA LEU A 71 1.56 -4.93 2.47
C LEU A 71 0.44 -4.01 1.99
N THR A 72 -0.16 -4.30 0.83
CA THR A 72 -1.34 -3.59 0.32
C THR A 72 -2.51 -3.72 1.28
N GLU A 73 -2.88 -4.94 1.68
CA GLU A 73 -3.97 -5.21 2.60
C GLU A 73 -3.76 -4.50 3.94
N TRP A 74 -2.55 -4.63 4.52
CA TRP A 74 -2.20 -3.97 5.77
C TRP A 74 -2.35 -2.45 5.68
N TYR A 75 -1.87 -1.84 4.59
CA TYR A 75 -1.96 -0.40 4.37
C TYR A 75 -3.41 0.07 4.25
N VAL A 76 -4.23 -0.64 3.46
CA VAL A 76 -5.66 -0.34 3.29
C VAL A 76 -6.41 -0.43 4.62
N LEU A 77 -6.19 -1.49 5.39
CA LEU A 77 -6.78 -1.65 6.72
C LEU A 77 -6.39 -0.51 7.66
N HIS A 78 -5.11 -0.12 7.68
CA HIS A 78 -4.66 1.04 8.46
C HIS A 78 -5.29 2.36 8.00
N SER A 79 -5.46 2.56 6.69
CA SER A 79 -6.11 3.75 6.14
C SER A 79 -7.58 3.87 6.56
N TYR A 80 -8.30 2.76 6.73
CA TYR A 80 -9.66 2.79 7.27
C TYR A 80 -9.70 3.20 8.74
N VAL A 81 -8.78 2.68 9.57
CA VAL A 81 -8.70 3.03 10.99
C VAL A 81 -8.41 4.52 11.15
N LEU A 82 -7.39 5.03 10.46
CA LEU A 82 -6.98 6.44 10.55
C LEU A 82 -7.97 7.43 9.94
N ARG A 83 -8.92 6.97 9.09
CA ARG A 83 -10.03 7.80 8.60
C ARG A 83 -11.17 7.95 9.61
N ASN A 84 -11.27 7.01 10.57
CA ASN A 84 -12.35 6.96 11.55
C ASN A 84 -11.97 7.57 12.91
N ASP A 85 -10.72 8.02 13.07
CA ASP A 85 -10.23 8.86 14.19
C ASP A 85 -10.30 10.35 13.84
#